data_AF-A0A968NYU5-F1
#
_entry.id   AF-A0A968NYU5-F1
#
_cell.length_a   1.000
_cell.length_b   1.000
_cell.length_c   1.000
_cell.angle_alpha   90.00
_cell.angle_beta   90.00
_cell.angle_gamma   90.00
#
_symmetry.space_group_name_H-M   'P 1'
#
loop_
_entity.id
_entity.type
_entity.pdbx_description
1 polymer ?
#
loop_
_entity_poly.entity_id
_entity_poly.type
_entity_poly.pdbx_seq_one_letter_code
_entity_poly.pdbx_strand_id
1 'polypeptide(L)'
;MKESQIEIQAIQAKLQALQMGRTAMRQPAPSEEPPARESIDWADASPVPLRSSATRPAKIAIEPQQLSSRNDALLRQLHLSESTTPTGEAAIARLEAQIDQIHELAIAQETALIELKNLAEAVDRDRKLDPDSDDLPICEFLAAAVPLIERDRDGVIVVSTRPIDLFRAEREAASIAKNLRSRQPPSRHRRRRSPSLWDKLIALLDAPDRPSRPPAPPNLTIADAAIWMIGATVLRVGLDLLLSSFPSLWFPIAGLIVLPAAIAIYRTTFTPETGFAWGYRLFLAMIGLLLGGRF
;
A
#
# COMPACT_ATOMS: atom_id res chain seq x y z
N MET A 1 -44.18 -31.18 8.99
CA MET A 1 -43.39 -30.92 7.76
C MET A 1 -44.00 -29.85 6.84
N LYS A 2 -45.32 -29.71 6.72
CA LYS A 2 -45.91 -28.63 5.87
C LYS A 2 -45.73 -27.22 6.48
N GLU A 3 -45.68 -27.11 7.81
CA GLU A 3 -45.51 -25.85 8.52
C GLU A 3 -44.15 -25.19 8.29
N SER A 4 -43.05 -25.96 8.23
CA SER A 4 -41.72 -25.39 8.01
C SER A 4 -41.50 -24.87 6.58
N GLN A 5 -42.23 -25.39 5.59
CA GLN A 5 -42.16 -24.86 4.22
C GLN A 5 -42.82 -23.48 4.10
N ILE A 6 -43.86 -23.22 4.90
CA ILE A 6 -44.57 -21.93 4.89
C ILE A 6 -43.67 -20.84 5.51
N GLU A 7 -42.95 -21.15 6.58
CA GLU A 7 -42.02 -20.19 7.20
C GLU A 7 -40.84 -19.86 6.30
N ILE A 8 -40.28 -20.85 5.59
CA ILE A 8 -39.16 -20.63 4.65
C ILE A 8 -39.60 -19.73 3.48
N GLN A 9 -40.81 -19.93 2.94
CA GLN A 9 -41.34 -19.07 1.89
C GLN A 9 -41.60 -17.63 2.38
N ALA A 10 -42.11 -17.47 3.61
CA ALA A 10 -42.33 -16.15 4.20
C ALA A 10 -41.01 -15.38 4.39
N ILE A 11 -39.94 -16.08 4.79
CA ILE A 11 -38.60 -15.48 4.94
C ILE A 11 -38.04 -15.09 3.57
N GLN A 12 -38.18 -15.93 2.54
CA GLN A 12 -37.73 -15.61 1.18
C GLN A 12 -38.49 -14.41 0.59
N ALA A 13 -39.81 -14.33 0.75
CA ALA A 13 -40.61 -13.20 0.28
C ALA A 13 -40.20 -11.89 0.96
N LYS A 14 -39.91 -11.92 2.27
CA LYS A 14 -39.46 -10.75 3.04
C LYS A 14 -38.07 -10.28 2.61
N LEU A 15 -37.17 -11.21 2.27
CA LEU A 15 -35.85 -10.89 1.71
C LEU A 15 -35.95 -10.23 0.33
N GLN A 16 -36.83 -10.73 -0.55
CA GLN A 16 -37.06 -10.12 -1.86
C GLN A 16 -37.65 -8.71 -1.75
N ALA A 17 -38.58 -8.47 -0.83
CA ALA A 17 -39.14 -7.15 -0.58
C ALA A 17 -38.08 -6.14 -0.11
N LEU A 18 -37.15 -6.57 0.76
CA LEU A 18 -36.05 -5.73 1.22
C LEU A 18 -35.03 -5.42 0.11
N GLN A 19 -34.80 -6.35 -0.82
CA GLN A 19 -33.92 -6.11 -1.97
C GLN A 19 -34.51 -5.09 -2.95
N MET A 20 -35.81 -5.19 -3.26
CA MET A 20 -36.48 -4.23 -4.15
C MET A 20 -36.55 -2.81 -3.55
N GLY A 21 -36.70 -2.68 -2.23
CA GLY A 21 -36.67 -1.37 -1.57
C GLY A 21 -35.29 -0.70 -1.57
N ARG A 22 -34.20 -1.48 -1.65
CA ARG A 22 -32.82 -0.96 -1.58
C ARG A 22 -32.32 -0.42 -2.92
N THR A 23 -32.88 -0.87 -4.03
CA THR A 23 -32.55 -0.40 -5.38
C THR A 23 -33.14 0.97 -5.72
N ALA A 24 -34.20 1.42 -5.02
CA ALA A 24 -34.85 2.70 -5.30
C ALA A 24 -34.08 3.94 -4.79
N MET A 25 -33.04 3.79 -3.98
CA MET A 25 -32.31 4.91 -3.36
C MET A 25 -30.88 5.11 -3.87
N ARG A 26 -30.44 4.35 -4.88
CA ARG A 26 -29.10 4.49 -5.47
C ARG A 26 -29.22 5.08 -6.87
N GLN A 27 -29.45 6.38 -6.92
CA GLN A 27 -29.30 7.16 -8.14
C GLN A 27 -27.81 7.11 -8.55
N PRO A 28 -27.48 6.57 -9.73
CA PRO A 28 -26.10 6.52 -10.19
C PRO A 28 -25.63 7.96 -10.45
N ALA A 29 -24.58 8.38 -9.77
CA ALA A 29 -23.82 9.56 -10.17
C ALA A 29 -23.26 9.33 -11.59
N PRO A 30 -23.17 10.39 -12.42
CA PRO A 30 -22.68 10.27 -13.80
C PRO A 30 -21.27 9.68 -13.81
N SER A 31 -21.10 8.67 -14.66
CA SER A 31 -19.89 7.90 -14.86
C SER A 31 -18.76 8.80 -15.36
N GLU A 32 -17.82 9.14 -14.50
CA GLU A 32 -16.49 9.57 -14.94
C GLU A 32 -15.72 8.33 -15.41
N GLU A 33 -15.41 8.35 -16.70
CA GLU A 33 -14.68 7.33 -17.44
C GLU A 33 -13.24 7.21 -16.87
N PRO A 34 -12.82 6.03 -16.38
CA PRO A 34 -11.49 5.85 -15.84
C PRO A 34 -10.47 5.84 -16.99
N PRO A 35 -9.34 6.56 -16.87
CA PRO A 35 -8.29 6.54 -17.89
C PRO A 35 -7.69 5.13 -18.00
N ALA A 36 -7.34 4.78 -19.23
CA ALA A 36 -6.75 3.51 -19.64
C ALA A 36 -5.65 3.04 -18.67
N ARG A 37 -5.84 1.84 -18.13
CA ARG A 37 -4.83 1.13 -17.33
C ARG A 37 -3.68 0.73 -18.25
N GLU A 38 -2.56 1.42 -18.07
CA GLU A 38 -1.25 1.04 -18.59
C GLU A 38 -0.81 -0.27 -17.92
N SER A 39 -0.52 -1.28 -18.74
CA SER A 39 -0.06 -2.60 -18.34
C SER A 39 1.36 -2.50 -17.76
N ILE A 40 1.50 -2.72 -16.46
CA ILE A 40 2.80 -2.82 -15.78
C ILE A 40 3.33 -4.24 -15.99
N ASP A 41 4.43 -4.34 -16.76
CA ASP A 41 5.22 -5.55 -16.98
C ASP A 41 5.98 -5.93 -15.70
N TRP A 42 5.73 -7.15 -15.19
CA TRP A 42 6.30 -7.67 -13.93
C TRP A 42 7.55 -8.54 -14.14
N ALA A 43 8.32 -8.31 -15.20
CA ALA A 43 9.31 -9.29 -15.66
C ALA A 43 10.67 -9.33 -14.93
N ASP A 44 11.02 -8.39 -14.04
CA ASP A 44 12.37 -8.36 -13.43
C ASP A 44 12.36 -8.16 -11.92
N ALA A 45 12.28 -9.26 -11.16
CA ALA A 45 12.65 -9.27 -9.74
C ALA A 45 13.59 -10.46 -9.47
N SER A 46 14.89 -10.17 -9.43
CA SER A 46 15.92 -11.12 -8.98
C SER A 46 15.88 -11.32 -7.46
N PRO A 47 16.12 -12.53 -6.94
CA PRO A 47 16.00 -12.83 -5.52
C PRO A 47 17.19 -12.27 -4.72
N VAL A 48 16.88 -11.49 -3.67
CA VAL A 48 17.84 -10.97 -2.69
C VAL A 48 18.12 -12.04 -1.61
N PRO A 49 19.38 -12.30 -1.21
CA PRO A 49 19.70 -13.29 -0.19
C PRO A 49 19.38 -12.79 1.23
N LEU A 50 18.47 -13.49 1.92
CA LEU A 50 18.09 -13.25 3.31
C LEU A 50 19.19 -13.72 4.27
N ARG A 51 19.65 -12.82 5.15
CA ARG A 51 20.58 -13.11 6.25
C ARG A 51 19.76 -13.33 7.53
N SER A 52 19.79 -14.54 8.07
CA SER A 52 19.02 -14.90 9.27
C SER A 52 19.70 -14.38 10.55
N SER A 53 18.94 -13.64 11.34
CA SER A 53 19.26 -13.34 12.74
C SER A 53 18.27 -14.08 13.64
N ALA A 54 18.81 -14.99 14.44
CA ALA A 54 18.06 -15.89 15.31
C ALA A 54 17.61 -15.15 16.59
N THR A 55 16.33 -14.78 16.63
CA THR A 55 15.64 -14.40 17.87
C THR A 55 14.62 -15.49 18.19
N ARG A 56 14.71 -16.04 19.40
CA ARG A 56 13.98 -17.23 19.87
C ARG A 56 12.48 -16.90 20.01
N PRO A 57 11.57 -17.50 19.21
CA PRO A 57 10.15 -17.18 19.27
C PRO A 57 9.46 -17.95 20.40
N ALA A 58 8.45 -17.32 21.00
CA ALA A 58 7.47 -18.02 21.84
C ALA A 58 6.79 -19.11 20.99
N LYS A 59 6.77 -20.33 21.53
CA LYS A 59 6.28 -21.55 20.87
C LYS A 59 4.74 -21.49 20.75
N ILE A 60 4.22 -20.75 19.78
CA ILE A 60 2.86 -20.95 19.29
C ILE A 60 2.92 -22.24 18.47
N ALA A 61 2.51 -23.36 19.06
CA ALA A 61 2.43 -24.64 18.38
C ALA A 61 1.24 -24.65 17.40
N ILE A 62 1.39 -23.98 16.27
CA ILE A 62 0.57 -24.24 15.09
C ILE A 62 1.12 -25.55 14.52
N GLU A 63 0.38 -26.64 14.66
CA GLU A 63 0.77 -28.03 14.36
C GLU A 63 1.03 -28.20 12.83
N PRO A 64 2.28 -28.11 12.34
CA PRO A 64 2.57 -28.18 10.91
C PRO A 64 2.42 -29.63 10.39
N GLN A 65 2.37 -30.60 11.30
CA GLN A 65 2.28 -32.03 11.02
C GLN A 65 0.92 -32.44 10.46
N GLN A 66 -0.15 -31.70 10.76
CA GLN A 66 -1.49 -31.99 10.21
C GLN A 66 -1.58 -31.68 8.71
N LEU A 67 -0.96 -30.59 8.27
CA LEU A 67 -0.92 -30.22 6.85
C LEU A 67 -0.05 -31.19 6.04
N SER A 68 1.10 -31.61 6.59
CA SER A 68 1.98 -32.58 5.92
C SER A 68 1.32 -33.96 5.80
N SER A 69 0.72 -34.48 6.88
CA SER A 69 0.06 -35.79 6.85
C SER A 69 -1.18 -35.81 5.94
N ARG A 70 -1.90 -34.70 5.85
CA ARG A 70 -3.05 -34.54 4.94
C ARG A 70 -2.62 -34.48 3.47
N ASN A 71 -1.51 -33.80 3.16
CA ASN A 71 -0.95 -33.78 1.81
C ASN A 71 -0.42 -35.16 1.37
N ASP A 72 0.25 -35.89 2.27
CA ASP A 72 0.73 -37.24 1.98
C ASP A 72 -0.42 -38.24 1.76
N ALA A 73 -1.51 -38.10 2.50
CA ALA A 73 -2.72 -38.90 2.27
C ALA A 73 -3.36 -38.61 0.91
N LEU A 74 -3.37 -37.35 0.47
CA LEU A 74 -3.89 -36.94 -0.84
C LEU A 74 -3.04 -37.46 -2.00
N LEU A 75 -1.71 -37.36 -1.89
CA LEU A 75 -0.79 -37.91 -2.90
C LEU A 75 -0.94 -39.43 -3.06
N ARG A 76 -1.28 -40.14 -1.98
CA ARG A 76 -1.61 -41.58 -2.03
C ARG A 76 -2.95 -41.85 -2.70
N GLN A 77 -3.98 -41.04 -2.45
CA GLN A 77 -5.28 -41.20 -3.13
C GLN A 77 -5.19 -40.93 -4.64
N LEU A 78 -4.37 -39.95 -5.05
CA LEU A 78 -4.11 -39.66 -6.47
C LEU A 78 -3.44 -40.85 -7.17
N HIS A 79 -2.40 -41.44 -6.57
CA HIS A 79 -1.69 -42.58 -7.16
C HIS A 79 -2.53 -43.86 -7.28
N LEU A 80 -3.48 -44.10 -6.38
CA LEU A 80 -4.37 -45.27 -6.49
C LEU A 80 -5.41 -45.16 -7.62
N SER A 81 -5.58 -43.97 -8.22
CA SER A 81 -6.65 -43.70 -9.19
C SER A 81 -6.24 -43.92 -10.66
N GLU A 82 -4.97 -44.24 -10.92
CA GLU A 82 -4.37 -44.17 -12.27
C GLU A 82 -4.50 -45.47 -13.10
N SER A 83 -4.97 -46.58 -12.51
CA SER A 83 -4.86 -47.90 -13.15
C SER A 83 -6.08 -48.38 -13.97
N THR A 84 -7.12 -47.55 -14.15
CA THR A 84 -8.28 -47.91 -14.98
C THR A 84 -8.62 -46.76 -15.91
N THR A 85 -8.58 -46.99 -17.23
CA THR A 85 -9.02 -46.04 -18.25
C THR A 85 -10.45 -45.60 -17.94
N PRO A 86 -10.65 -44.41 -17.37
CA PRO A 86 -11.96 -44.00 -16.92
C PRO A 86 -12.80 -43.63 -18.14
N THR A 87 -14.02 -44.14 -18.19
CA THR A 87 -15.07 -43.61 -19.06
C THR A 87 -15.11 -42.09 -18.90
N GLY A 88 -15.22 -41.34 -20.00
CA GLY A 88 -15.03 -39.88 -19.99
C GLY A 88 -15.85 -39.12 -18.93
N GLU A 89 -17.05 -39.59 -18.63
CA GLU A 89 -17.91 -39.03 -17.58
C GLU A 89 -17.31 -39.14 -16.17
N ALA A 90 -16.67 -40.27 -15.84
CA ALA A 90 -16.05 -40.47 -14.53
C ALA A 90 -14.78 -39.62 -14.36
N ALA A 91 -14.06 -39.34 -15.45
CA ALA A 91 -12.90 -38.44 -15.43
C ALA A 91 -13.33 -36.99 -15.16
N ILE A 92 -14.42 -36.53 -15.78
CA ILE A 92 -14.96 -35.19 -15.58
C ILE A 92 -15.45 -35.00 -14.13
N ALA A 93 -16.20 -35.96 -13.59
CA ALA A 93 -16.67 -35.88 -12.21
C ALA A 93 -15.52 -35.81 -11.18
N ARG A 94 -14.42 -36.53 -11.43
CA ARG A 94 -13.21 -36.46 -10.58
C ARG A 94 -12.52 -35.10 -10.69
N LEU A 95 -12.45 -34.55 -11.90
CA LEU A 95 -11.87 -33.23 -12.11
C LEU A 95 -12.68 -32.14 -11.41
N GLU A 96 -14.01 -32.20 -11.46
CA GLU A 96 -14.89 -31.28 -10.74
C GLU A 96 -14.67 -31.35 -9.23
N ALA A 97 -14.60 -32.56 -8.66
CA ALA A 97 -14.30 -32.74 -7.25
C ALA A 97 -12.92 -32.15 -6.86
N GLN A 98 -11.91 -32.27 -7.72
CA GLN A 98 -10.60 -31.65 -7.49
C GLN A 98 -10.64 -30.13 -7.58
N ILE A 99 -11.45 -29.56 -8.47
CA ILE A 99 -11.63 -28.12 -8.60
C ILE A 99 -12.27 -27.56 -7.34
N ASP A 100 -13.34 -28.19 -6.85
CA ASP A 100 -14.00 -27.79 -5.61
C ASP A 100 -13.03 -27.85 -4.43
N GLN A 101 -12.20 -28.89 -4.38
CA GLN A 101 -11.18 -29.02 -3.35
C GLN A 101 -10.13 -27.89 -3.42
N ILE A 102 -9.64 -27.53 -4.61
CA ILE A 102 -8.70 -26.42 -4.76
C ILE A 102 -9.35 -25.10 -4.35
N HIS A 103 -10.63 -24.91 -4.68
CA HIS A 103 -11.38 -23.73 -4.28
C HIS A 103 -11.53 -23.64 -2.76
N GLU A 104 -11.84 -24.75 -2.07
CA GLU A 104 -11.87 -24.78 -0.60
C GLU A 104 -10.51 -24.43 0.02
N LEU A 105 -9.42 -24.99 -0.52
CA LEU A 105 -8.06 -24.69 -0.04
C LEU A 105 -7.68 -23.23 -0.29
N ALA A 106 -8.07 -22.68 -1.43
CA ALA A 106 -7.88 -21.27 -1.77
C ALA A 106 -8.57 -20.34 -0.76
N ILE A 107 -9.83 -20.63 -0.41
CA ILE A 107 -10.59 -19.88 0.60
C ILE A 107 -9.92 -19.99 1.98
N ALA A 108 -9.49 -21.19 2.36
CA ALA A 108 -8.82 -21.43 3.64
C ALA A 108 -7.48 -20.65 3.73
N GLN A 109 -6.70 -20.64 2.66
CA GLN A 109 -5.43 -19.92 2.60
C GLN A 109 -5.64 -18.40 2.68
N GLU A 110 -6.63 -17.86 1.96
CA GLU A 110 -6.99 -16.44 2.05
C GLU A 110 -7.37 -16.04 3.48
N THR A 111 -8.20 -16.86 4.14
CA THR A 111 -8.62 -16.63 5.53
C THR A 111 -7.42 -16.64 6.47
N ALA A 112 -6.53 -17.62 6.35
CA ALA A 112 -5.33 -17.72 7.19
C ALA A 112 -4.36 -16.54 7.01
N LEU A 113 -4.20 -16.03 5.78
CA LEU A 113 -3.37 -14.86 5.51
C LEU A 113 -3.94 -13.58 6.13
N ILE A 114 -5.27 -13.43 6.10
CA ILE A 114 -5.95 -12.30 6.74
C ILE A 114 -5.78 -12.37 8.27
N GLU A 115 -5.94 -13.55 8.87
CA GLU A 115 -5.72 -13.76 10.30
C GLU A 115 -4.27 -13.46 10.71
N LEU A 116 -3.29 -13.91 9.92
CA LEU A 116 -1.87 -13.63 10.16
C LEU A 116 -1.58 -12.13 10.15
N LYS A 117 -2.16 -11.38 9.19
CA LYS A 117 -2.04 -9.91 9.15
C LYS A 117 -2.60 -9.26 10.41
N ASN A 118 -3.80 -9.65 10.82
CA ASN A 118 -4.44 -9.11 12.02
C ASN A 118 -3.59 -9.38 13.28
N LEU A 119 -2.97 -10.56 13.37
CA LEU A 119 -2.09 -10.92 14.48
C LEU A 119 -0.82 -10.06 14.47
N ALA A 120 -0.16 -9.91 13.31
CA ALA A 120 1.03 -9.06 13.20
C ALA A 120 0.74 -7.60 13.58
N GLU A 121 -0.39 -7.05 13.15
CA GLU A 121 -0.82 -5.69 13.53
C GLU A 121 -1.16 -5.57 15.03
N ALA A 122 -1.66 -6.63 15.65
CA ALA A 122 -1.86 -6.65 17.10
C ALA A 122 -0.51 -6.61 17.84
N VAL A 123 0.45 -7.44 17.43
CA VAL A 123 1.80 -7.46 18.05
C VAL A 123 2.54 -6.14 17.80
N ASP A 124 2.43 -5.54 16.61
CA ASP A 124 3.03 -4.24 16.29
C ASP A 124 2.46 -3.11 17.19
N ARG A 125 1.16 -3.14 17.47
CA ARG A 125 0.53 -2.19 18.41
C ARG A 125 1.00 -2.38 19.85
N ASP A 126 1.12 -3.62 20.31
CA ASP A 126 1.60 -3.90 21.66
C ASP A 126 3.06 -3.49 21.82
N ARG A 127 3.89 -3.72 20.79
CA ARG A 127 5.30 -3.31 20.75
C ARG A 127 5.46 -1.79 20.80
N LYS A 128 4.63 -1.04 20.07
CA LYS A 128 4.63 0.44 20.09
C LYS A 128 4.34 1.06 21.46
N LEU A 129 3.81 0.30 22.42
CA LEU A 129 3.62 0.77 23.79
C LEU A 129 4.90 0.69 24.63
N ASP A 130 5.90 -0.05 24.17
CA ASP A 130 7.20 -0.19 24.81
C ASP A 130 8.21 0.81 24.21
N PRO A 131 8.59 1.88 24.94
CA PRO A 131 9.45 2.94 24.42
C PRO A 131 10.89 2.48 24.12
N ASP A 132 11.31 1.32 24.64
CA ASP A 132 12.65 0.75 24.41
C ASP A 132 12.68 -0.25 23.24
N SER A 133 11.55 -0.51 22.57
CA SER A 133 11.52 -1.47 21.46
C SER A 133 12.01 -0.85 20.16
N ASP A 134 12.88 -1.56 19.43
CA ASP A 134 13.33 -1.08 18.11
C ASP A 134 12.11 -0.93 17.16
N ASP A 135 12.05 0.16 16.39
CA ASP A 135 10.96 0.48 15.45
C ASP A 135 10.92 -0.41 14.19
N LEU A 136 11.56 -1.57 14.22
CA LEU A 136 11.63 -2.46 13.05
C LEU A 136 10.30 -3.19 12.84
N PRO A 137 9.74 -3.16 11.61
CA PRO A 137 8.50 -3.86 11.30
C PRO A 137 8.67 -5.36 11.48
N ILE A 138 7.74 -6.00 12.19
CA ILE A 138 7.80 -7.43 12.48
C ILE A 138 7.59 -8.27 11.22
N CYS A 139 6.75 -7.80 10.30
CA CYS A 139 6.43 -8.46 9.05
C CYS A 139 6.25 -7.44 7.93
N GLU A 140 6.80 -7.75 6.76
CA GLU A 140 6.50 -7.05 5.52
C GLU A 140 5.46 -7.87 4.73
N PHE A 141 4.30 -7.28 4.47
CA PHE A 141 3.24 -7.93 3.71
C PHE A 141 3.40 -7.62 2.23
N LEU A 142 3.79 -8.63 1.45
CA LEU A 142 3.84 -8.57 0.00
C LEU A 142 2.49 -8.90 -0.63
N ALA A 143 2.30 -8.51 -1.90
CA ALA A 143 1.12 -8.87 -2.66
C ALA A 143 1.04 -10.40 -2.82
N ALA A 144 -0.07 -10.99 -2.38
CA ALA A 144 -0.34 -12.42 -2.49
C ALA A 144 -1.44 -12.68 -3.53
N ALA A 145 -1.37 -13.82 -4.21
CA ALA A 145 -2.40 -14.27 -5.14
C ALA A 145 -2.71 -15.74 -4.90
N VAL A 146 -3.95 -16.14 -5.16
CA VAL A 146 -4.45 -17.52 -4.97
C VAL A 146 -5.02 -18.02 -6.30
N PRO A 147 -4.84 -19.30 -6.64
CA PRO A 147 -5.46 -19.87 -7.83
C PRO A 147 -6.98 -19.76 -7.77
N LEU A 148 -7.57 -19.34 -8.89
CA LEU A 148 -9.00 -19.25 -9.11
C LEU A 148 -9.32 -20.05 -10.36
N ILE A 149 -10.03 -21.15 -10.18
CA ILE A 149 -10.45 -22.01 -11.29
C ILE A 149 -11.87 -21.63 -11.65
N GLU A 150 -12.06 -21.12 -12.87
CA GLU A 150 -13.37 -20.78 -13.41
C GLU A 150 -13.69 -21.68 -14.60
N ARG A 151 -14.97 -21.98 -14.79
CA ARG A 151 -15.46 -22.67 -15.97
C ARG A 151 -16.05 -21.64 -16.92
N ASP A 152 -15.52 -21.57 -18.12
CA ASP A 152 -16.06 -20.70 -19.16
C ASP A 152 -17.40 -21.25 -19.67
N ARG A 153 -18.15 -20.43 -20.41
CA ARG A 153 -19.43 -20.78 -21.03
C ARG A 153 -19.32 -21.96 -21.99
N ASP A 154 -18.13 -22.17 -22.57
CA ASP A 154 -17.82 -23.29 -23.46
C ASP A 154 -17.45 -24.57 -22.70
N GLY A 155 -17.52 -24.57 -21.37
CA GLY A 155 -17.16 -25.72 -20.53
C GLY A 155 -15.65 -25.90 -20.35
N VAL A 156 -14.83 -25.05 -20.96
CA VAL A 156 -13.38 -25.01 -20.79
C VAL A 156 -13.04 -24.55 -19.37
N ILE A 157 -12.15 -25.28 -18.71
CA ILE A 157 -11.67 -24.95 -17.37
C ILE A 157 -10.48 -24.01 -17.51
N VAL A 158 -10.61 -22.80 -16.98
CA VAL A 158 -9.56 -21.78 -17.00
C VAL A 158 -9.02 -21.62 -15.59
N VAL A 159 -7.74 -21.94 -15.42
CA VAL A 159 -7.02 -21.69 -14.17
C VAL A 159 -6.43 -20.29 -14.25
N SER A 160 -6.97 -19.39 -13.44
CA SER A 160 -6.52 -18.01 -13.29
C SER A 160 -5.94 -17.78 -11.90
N THR A 161 -5.42 -16.58 -11.64
CA THR A 161 -5.01 -16.16 -10.29
C THR A 161 -5.79 -14.92 -9.89
N ARG A 162 -6.22 -14.89 -8.62
CA ARG A 162 -6.89 -13.75 -8.01
C ARG A 162 -5.96 -13.12 -6.98
N PRO A 163 -5.73 -11.80 -7.02
CA PRO A 163 -4.98 -11.12 -5.96
C PRO A 163 -5.80 -11.14 -4.65
N ILE A 164 -5.13 -11.41 -3.52
CA ILE A 164 -5.70 -11.22 -2.19
C ILE A 164 -5.47 -9.78 -1.77
N ASP A 165 -6.55 -9.06 -1.50
CA ASP A 165 -6.47 -7.73 -0.92
C ASP A 165 -6.43 -7.78 0.61
N LEU A 166 -5.23 -7.93 1.16
CA LEU A 166 -4.99 -7.93 2.61
C LEU A 166 -5.43 -6.62 3.29
N PHE A 167 -5.58 -5.54 2.54
CA PHE A 167 -5.93 -4.20 3.04
C PHE A 167 -7.39 -3.83 2.78
N ARG A 168 -8.21 -4.78 2.32
CA ARG A 168 -9.63 -4.52 2.01
C ARG A 168 -10.39 -4.00 3.22
N ALA A 169 -10.27 -4.69 4.36
CA ALA A 169 -10.95 -4.30 5.60
C ALA A 169 -10.52 -2.91 6.07
N GLU A 170 -9.24 -2.55 5.92
CA GLU A 170 -8.71 -1.25 6.30
C GLU A 170 -9.22 -0.14 5.36
N ARG A 171 -9.23 -0.38 4.05
CA ARG A 171 -9.79 0.56 3.07
C ARG A 171 -11.28 0.79 3.29
N GLU A 172 -12.03 -0.26 3.56
CA GLU A 172 -13.45 -0.18 3.90
C GLU A 172 -13.65 0.60 5.20
N ALA A 173 -12.89 0.29 6.27
CA ALA A 173 -12.93 1.02 7.53
C ALA A 173 -12.57 2.50 7.37
N ALA A 174 -11.54 2.83 6.58
CA ALA A 174 -11.14 4.20 6.28
C ALA A 174 -12.24 4.95 5.51
N SER A 175 -12.88 4.29 4.54
CA SER A 175 -14.01 4.86 3.80
C SER A 175 -15.21 5.15 4.71
N ILE A 176 -15.51 4.24 5.65
CA ILE A 176 -16.57 4.39 6.64
C ILE A 176 -16.22 5.54 7.59
N ALA A 177 -15.00 5.60 8.12
CA ALA A 177 -14.55 6.67 9.00
C ALA A 177 -14.61 8.03 8.31
N LYS A 178 -14.24 8.12 7.03
CA LYS A 178 -14.38 9.34 6.23
C LYS A 178 -15.85 9.75 6.06
N ASN A 179 -16.73 8.79 5.78
CA ASN A 179 -18.17 9.04 5.68
C ASN A 179 -18.73 9.53 7.03
N LEU A 180 -18.36 8.90 8.14
CA LEU A 180 -18.75 9.33 9.50
C LEU A 180 -18.25 10.74 9.83
N ARG A 181 -17.00 11.09 9.51
CA ARG A 181 -16.46 12.45 9.69
C ARG A 181 -17.20 13.47 8.84
N SER A 182 -17.57 13.13 7.60
CA SER A 182 -18.34 14.04 6.75
C SER A 182 -19.78 14.24 7.23
N ARG A 183 -20.35 13.26 7.95
CA ARG A 183 -21.69 13.33 8.53
C ARG A 183 -21.73 14.02 9.88
N GLN A 184 -20.62 14.07 10.61
CA GLN A 184 -20.57 14.82 11.86
C GLN A 184 -20.57 16.32 11.54
N PRO A 185 -21.64 17.06 11.91
CA PRO A 185 -21.62 18.50 11.76
C PRO A 185 -20.44 19.05 12.56
N PRO A 186 -19.76 20.11 12.08
CA PRO A 186 -18.66 20.71 12.81
C PRO A 186 -19.16 21.02 14.22
N SER A 187 -18.62 20.32 15.21
CA SER A 187 -19.05 20.47 16.58
C SER A 187 -18.86 21.94 16.94
N ARG A 188 -19.96 22.66 17.20
CA ARG A 188 -19.98 24.09 17.53
C ARG A 188 -19.34 24.40 18.90
N HIS A 189 -18.45 23.54 19.37
CA HIS A 189 -17.77 23.63 20.65
C HIS A 189 -16.30 24.00 20.48
N ARG A 190 -16.05 25.13 19.81
CA ARG A 190 -14.88 25.95 20.14
C ARG A 190 -15.37 27.32 20.58
N ARG A 191 -15.52 27.44 21.90
CA ARG A 191 -15.38 28.70 22.64
C ARG A 191 -14.28 29.52 21.95
N ARG A 192 -14.61 30.76 21.58
CA ARG A 192 -13.70 31.84 21.24
C ARG A 192 -12.56 31.91 22.27
N ARG A 193 -11.46 31.17 22.05
CA ARG A 193 -10.15 31.56 22.53
C ARG A 193 -9.56 32.33 21.37
N SER A 194 -9.44 33.65 21.55
CA SER A 194 -8.81 34.52 20.56
C SER A 194 -7.45 33.92 20.21
N PRO A 195 -7.16 33.67 18.92
CA PRO A 195 -5.84 33.17 18.52
C PRO A 195 -4.80 34.15 19.06
N SER A 196 -3.89 33.65 19.88
CA SER A 196 -2.83 34.49 20.42
C SER A 196 -1.92 34.91 19.26
N LEU A 197 -1.27 36.07 19.37
CA LEU A 197 -0.30 36.51 18.37
C LEU A 197 0.81 35.46 18.14
N TRP A 198 1.13 34.67 19.17
CA TRP A 198 2.10 33.58 19.11
C TRP A 198 1.64 32.43 18.20
N ASP A 199 0.35 32.11 18.17
CA ASP A 199 -0.18 31.08 17.27
C ASP A 199 -0.08 31.51 15.80
N LYS A 200 -0.18 32.82 15.51
CA LYS A 200 0.05 33.36 14.16
C LYS A 200 1.53 33.35 13.78
N LEU A 201 2.41 33.63 14.73
CA LEU A 201 3.86 33.65 14.51
C LEU A 201 4.40 32.23 14.30
N ILE A 202 3.95 31.27 15.10
CA ILE A 202 4.28 29.85 14.91
C ILE A 202 3.66 29.33 13.62
N ALA A 203 2.42 29.68 13.27
CA ALA A 203 1.84 29.29 11.98
C ALA A 203 2.57 29.89 10.75
N LEU A 204 3.33 30.97 10.93
CA LEU A 204 4.15 31.57 9.87
C LEU A 204 5.55 30.95 9.78
N LEU A 205 6.11 30.49 10.90
CA LEU A 205 7.40 29.80 10.95
C LEU A 205 7.29 28.28 10.69
N ASP A 206 6.16 27.67 11.04
CA ASP A 206 5.90 26.22 10.94
C ASP A 206 5.21 25.83 9.62
N ALA A 207 5.39 26.66 8.60
CA ALA A 207 5.05 26.34 7.21
C ALA A 207 6.32 25.86 6.47
N PRO A 208 6.83 24.67 6.83
CA PRO A 208 7.08 23.68 5.80
C PRO A 208 6.55 22.30 6.21
N ASP A 209 5.81 21.70 5.28
CA ASP A 209 5.39 20.30 5.25
C ASP A 209 4.48 19.81 6.39
N ARG A 210 3.16 20.04 6.25
CA ARG A 210 2.15 19.23 6.95
C ARG A 210 2.10 17.81 6.36
N PRO A 211 2.47 16.76 7.11
CA PRO A 211 2.30 15.37 6.68
C PRO A 211 0.91 14.89 7.12
N SER A 212 -0.12 15.10 6.30
CA SER A 212 -1.43 14.46 6.53
C SER A 212 -2.15 14.05 5.26
N ARG A 213 -1.44 14.04 4.13
CA ARG A 213 -1.89 13.39 2.91
C ARG A 213 -0.90 12.25 2.65
N PRO A 214 -1.34 10.99 2.49
CA PRO A 214 -0.47 9.95 1.96
C PRO A 214 0.14 10.51 0.67
N PRO A 215 1.47 10.45 0.49
CA PRO A 215 2.12 11.08 -0.63
C PRO A 215 1.48 10.50 -1.88
N ALA A 216 0.73 11.34 -2.60
CA ALA A 216 0.57 11.11 -4.01
C ALA A 216 2.01 10.95 -4.55
N PRO A 217 2.27 9.96 -5.43
CA PRO A 217 3.59 9.80 -6.01
C PRO A 217 4.03 11.20 -6.47
N PRO A 218 5.24 11.65 -6.07
CA PRO A 218 5.69 12.99 -6.40
C PRO A 218 5.71 13.08 -7.92
N ASN A 219 4.66 13.69 -8.48
CA ASN A 219 4.59 13.98 -9.89
C ASN A 219 5.69 15.02 -10.10
N LEU A 220 6.88 14.57 -10.50
CA LEU A 220 7.99 15.40 -10.92
C LEU A 220 7.46 16.27 -12.06
N THR A 221 6.92 17.42 -11.69
CA THR A 221 6.34 18.34 -12.64
C THR A 221 7.51 19.14 -13.17
N ILE A 222 7.66 19.18 -14.48
CA ILE A 222 8.71 19.96 -15.16
C ILE A 222 8.72 21.41 -14.66
N ALA A 223 7.55 21.92 -14.25
CA ALA A 223 7.40 23.21 -13.59
C ALA A 223 8.19 23.34 -12.28
N ASP A 224 8.20 22.32 -11.40
CA ASP A 224 8.97 22.35 -10.15
C ASP A 224 10.48 22.43 -10.48
N ALA A 225 10.96 21.59 -11.41
CA ALA A 225 12.35 21.64 -11.86
C ALA A 225 12.73 23.02 -12.47
N ALA A 226 11.84 23.60 -13.29
CA ALA A 226 12.06 24.92 -13.87
C ALA A 226 12.13 26.03 -12.82
N ILE A 227 11.27 25.99 -11.79
CA ILE A 227 11.29 26.96 -10.68
C ILE A 227 12.62 26.90 -9.93
N TRP A 228 13.12 25.71 -9.61
CA TRP A 228 14.40 25.55 -8.93
C TRP A 228 15.59 26.03 -9.78
N MET A 229 15.58 25.73 -11.09
CA MET A 229 16.62 26.19 -12.01
C MET A 229 16.64 27.71 -12.17
N ILE A 230 15.48 28.34 -12.37
CA ILE A 230 15.36 29.79 -12.50
C ILE A 230 15.77 30.47 -11.19
N GLY A 231 15.28 29.97 -10.04
CA GLY A 231 15.63 30.48 -8.73
C GLY A 231 17.13 30.44 -8.45
N ALA A 232 17.79 29.31 -8.74
CA ALA A 232 19.24 29.17 -8.59
C ALA A 232 20.01 30.13 -9.50
N THR A 233 19.56 30.31 -10.75
CA THR A 233 20.20 31.22 -11.71
C THR A 233 20.11 32.68 -11.26
N VAL A 234 18.93 33.13 -10.82
CA VAL A 234 18.72 34.50 -10.34
C VAL A 234 19.53 34.76 -9.07
N LEU A 235 19.53 33.82 -8.13
CA LEU A 235 20.34 33.90 -6.91
C LEU A 235 21.83 34.04 -7.25
N ARG A 236 22.30 33.28 -8.23
CA ARG A 236 23.70 33.30 -8.66
C ARG A 236 24.11 34.65 -9.23
N VAL A 237 23.32 35.21 -10.14
CA VAL A 237 23.56 36.55 -10.72
C VAL A 237 23.57 37.61 -9.63
N GLY A 238 22.66 37.53 -8.65
CA GLY A 238 22.65 38.43 -7.51
C GLY A 238 23.92 38.31 -6.65
N LEU A 239 24.43 37.09 -6.46
CA LEU A 239 25.65 36.83 -5.70
C LEU A 239 26.89 37.38 -6.40
N ASP A 240 26.98 37.26 -7.72
CA ASP A 240 28.11 37.79 -8.50
C ASP A 240 28.09 39.32 -8.54
N LEU A 241 26.90 39.93 -8.61
CA LEU A 241 26.76 41.39 -8.48
C LEU A 241 27.21 41.87 -7.08
N LEU A 242 26.90 41.09 -6.05
CA LEU A 242 27.30 41.37 -4.67
C LEU A 242 28.81 41.22 -4.48
N LEU A 243 29.43 40.19 -5.05
CA LEU A 243 30.89 39.98 -5.04
C LEU A 243 31.63 41.10 -5.78
N SER A 244 31.08 41.56 -6.91
CA SER A 244 31.62 42.71 -7.64
C SER A 244 31.60 43.98 -6.79
N SER A 245 30.65 44.09 -5.86
CA SER A 245 30.53 45.25 -4.95
C SER A 245 31.42 45.10 -3.71
N PHE A 246 31.68 43.87 -3.25
CA PHE A 246 32.43 43.58 -2.02
C PHE A 246 33.38 42.38 -2.16
N PRO A 247 34.63 42.60 -2.58
CA PRO A 247 35.61 41.52 -2.82
C PRO A 247 35.98 40.73 -1.56
N SER A 248 35.85 41.32 -0.36
CA SER A 248 36.16 40.66 0.92
C SER A 248 35.15 39.58 1.31
N LEU A 249 33.96 39.57 0.70
CA LEU A 249 32.92 38.56 0.93
C LEU A 249 33.15 37.24 0.18
N TRP A 250 34.28 37.08 -0.50
CA TRP A 250 34.56 35.85 -1.26
C TRP A 250 34.57 34.59 -0.37
N PHE A 251 35.16 34.65 0.82
CA PHE A 251 35.24 33.50 1.74
C PHE A 251 33.87 33.01 2.25
N PRO A 252 32.99 33.87 2.81
CA PRO A 252 31.67 33.42 3.25
C PRO A 252 30.80 32.95 2.07
N ILE A 253 30.94 33.56 0.90
CA ILE A 253 30.21 33.13 -0.31
C ILE A 253 30.70 31.77 -0.80
N ALA A 254 32.02 31.53 -0.84
CA ALA A 254 32.58 30.22 -1.16
C ALA A 254 32.09 29.15 -0.15
N GLY A 255 32.05 29.48 1.14
CA GLY A 255 31.48 28.61 2.17
C GLY A 255 30.02 28.27 1.90
N LEU A 256 29.19 29.27 1.55
CA LEU A 256 27.77 29.08 1.25
C LEU A 256 27.52 28.23 -0.01
N ILE A 257 28.46 28.23 -0.96
CA ILE A 257 28.42 27.38 -2.17
C ILE A 257 28.84 25.94 -1.84
N VAL A 258 29.86 25.74 -1.01
CA VAL A 258 30.42 24.42 -0.69
C VAL A 258 29.57 23.68 0.35
N LEU A 259 28.93 24.40 1.27
CA LEU A 259 28.17 23.82 2.39
C LEU A 259 27.03 22.87 1.94
N PRO A 260 26.18 23.21 0.94
CA PRO A 260 25.13 22.31 0.48
C PRO A 260 25.69 21.04 -0.18
N ALA A 261 26.81 21.16 -0.90
CA ALA A 261 27.48 20.01 -1.52
C ALA A 261 28.04 19.06 -0.46
N ALA A 262 28.68 19.61 0.58
CA ALA A 262 29.18 18.84 1.71
C ALA A 262 28.04 18.15 2.49
N ILE A 263 26.92 18.86 2.72
CA ILE A 263 25.73 18.29 3.36
C ILE A 263 25.12 17.18 2.51
N ALA A 264 25.05 17.35 1.19
CA ALA A 264 24.54 16.33 0.28
C ALA A 264 25.40 15.07 0.33
N ILE A 265 26.73 15.20 0.23
CA ILE A 265 27.66 14.07 0.32
C ILE A 265 27.51 13.38 1.68
N TYR A 266 27.59 14.12 2.78
CA TYR A 266 27.42 13.58 4.13
C TYR A 266 26.12 12.78 4.26
N ARG A 267 25.00 13.35 3.79
CA ARG A 267 23.70 12.70 3.92
C ARG A 267 23.57 11.44 3.06
N THR A 268 24.13 11.44 1.85
CA THR A 268 24.17 10.23 1.00
C THR A 268 25.01 9.11 1.60
N THR A 269 26.04 9.44 2.37
CA THR A 269 26.91 8.45 3.03
C THR A 269 26.28 7.89 4.31
N PHE A 270 25.58 8.71 5.10
CA PHE A 270 25.10 8.32 6.43
C PHE A 270 23.61 7.96 6.52
N THR A 271 22.79 8.24 5.49
CA THR A 271 21.34 7.94 5.51
C THR A 271 20.83 7.50 4.12
N PRO A 272 20.99 6.22 3.74
CA PRO A 272 20.60 5.71 2.42
C PRO A 272 19.08 5.68 2.18
N GLU A 273 18.24 5.82 3.21
CA GLU A 273 16.78 5.81 3.07
C GLU A 273 16.16 7.16 2.67
N THR A 274 16.98 8.17 2.40
CA THR A 274 16.48 9.49 2.01
C THR A 274 15.97 9.44 0.58
N GLY A 275 14.64 9.59 0.43
CA GLY A 275 13.95 9.40 -0.84
C GLY A 275 14.59 10.14 -2.01
N PHE A 276 14.75 9.42 -3.12
CA PHE A 276 15.39 9.84 -4.38
C PHE A 276 15.03 11.27 -4.84
N ALA A 277 13.80 11.71 -4.57
CA ALA A 277 13.30 13.05 -4.90
C ALA A 277 14.09 14.19 -4.24
N TRP A 278 14.57 14.02 -3.00
CA TRP A 278 15.33 15.05 -2.31
C TRP A 278 16.74 15.20 -2.91
N GLY A 279 17.39 14.07 -3.22
CA GLY A 279 18.68 14.05 -3.92
C GLY A 279 18.61 14.73 -5.28
N TYR A 280 17.55 14.46 -6.05
CA TYR A 280 17.33 15.09 -7.36
C TYR A 280 17.17 16.62 -7.27
N ARG A 281 16.42 17.14 -6.29
CA ARG A 281 16.27 18.59 -6.07
C ARG A 281 17.60 19.26 -5.74
N LEU A 282 18.41 18.63 -4.89
CA LEU A 282 19.73 19.13 -4.50
C LEU A 282 20.71 19.11 -5.68
N PHE A 283 20.64 18.06 -6.50
CA PHE A 283 21.42 17.93 -7.72
C PHE A 283 21.06 19.00 -8.76
N LEU A 284 19.76 19.27 -8.99
CA LEU A 284 19.32 20.36 -9.87
C LEU A 284 19.77 21.73 -9.36
N ALA A 285 19.68 21.99 -8.05
CA ALA A 285 20.17 23.23 -7.46
C ALA A 285 21.69 23.39 -7.70
N MET A 286 22.47 22.31 -7.57
CA MET A 286 23.90 22.31 -7.87
C MET A 286 24.19 22.58 -9.36
N ILE A 287 23.47 21.94 -10.27
CA ILE A 287 23.61 22.15 -11.72
C ILE A 287 23.28 23.61 -12.09
N GLY A 288 22.18 24.16 -11.58
CA GLY A 288 21.81 25.56 -11.82
C GLY A 288 22.86 26.54 -11.30
N LEU A 289 23.46 26.23 -10.15
CA LEU A 289 24.57 27.02 -9.61
C LEU A 289 25.85 26.94 -10.47
N LEU A 290 26.12 25.75 -11.02
CA LEU A 290 27.30 25.46 -11.84
C LEU A 290 27.20 26.09 -13.23
N LEU A 291 26.06 25.94 -13.93
CA LEU A 291 25.85 26.54 -15.26
C LEU A 291 25.74 28.06 -15.23
N GLY A 292 25.31 28.64 -14.10
CA GLY A 292 25.27 30.09 -13.92
C GLY A 292 26.65 30.73 -13.69
N GLY A 293 27.68 29.95 -13.41
CA GLY A 293 29.06 30.42 -13.28
C GLY A 293 29.72 30.53 -14.65
N ARG A 294 29.75 31.75 -15.21
CA ARG A 294 30.50 32.01 -16.45
C ARG A 294 31.98 31.67 -16.27
N PHE A 295 32.50 30.87 -17.19
CA PHE A 295 33.89 30.96 -17.64
C PHE A 295 34.18 32.37 -18.19
#